data_AF-A0A9P0K2T9-F1
#
_entry.id   AF-A0A9P0K2T9-F1
#
_cell.length_a   1.000
_cell.length_b   1.000
_cell.length_c   1.000
_cell.angle_alpha   90.00
_cell.angle_beta   90.00
_cell.angle_gamma   90.00
#
_symmetry.space_group_name_H-M   'P 1'
#
loop_
_entity.id
_entity.type
_entity.pdbx_description
1 polymer ?
#
loop_
_entity_poly.entity_id
_entity_poly.type
_entity_poly.pdbx_seq_one_letter_code
_entity_poly.pdbx_strand_id
1 'polypeptide(L)'
;MFLGELILSEELFSVLQPVLVVSRWLGIFPVSYKRFGNFYKLRWSTWYAIYSYILSLSLTITTLVNLIIDLEKGEKRSIRMPNRKTRFVTCVDISIVIFIVMFGIATLPLKIKKIWKTMNFLNETDKILLLKNSDRFRKSSIYFIVLVFALTLIIFIYDVSSWLVVLRQQSKNPLEYLRAYFCFYCLYIVMLAKEMLYWHIIFFIKIKISTLNARLRELKKVGSYKERMKFKADPNGLERWAYLNKGVHKVNGISPDSVCTTGISLSLGDSFFIATELLQTEVYVVWFFHN
;
A
#
# COMPACT_ATOMS: atom_id res chain seq x y z
N MET A 1 -18.90 6.45 -19.61
CA MET A 1 -19.10 5.33 -18.66
C MET A 1 -19.08 5.88 -17.25
N PHE A 2 -20.24 6.08 -16.63
CA PHE A 2 -20.33 6.61 -15.27
C PHE A 2 -20.09 5.47 -14.28
N LEU A 3 -19.01 5.54 -13.50
CA LEU A 3 -18.87 4.68 -12.32
C LEU A 3 -19.98 5.05 -11.33
N GLY A 4 -20.67 4.03 -10.81
CA GLY A 4 -21.71 4.22 -9.79
C GLY A 4 -21.18 4.90 -8.53
N GLU A 5 -22.09 5.47 -7.76
CA GLU A 5 -21.78 6.06 -6.46
C GLU A 5 -21.36 4.96 -5.47
N LEU A 6 -20.26 5.18 -4.75
CA LEU A 6 -19.78 4.28 -3.71
C LEU A 6 -20.12 4.87 -2.35
N ILE A 7 -20.93 4.16 -1.56
CA ILE A 7 -21.33 4.60 -0.22
C ILE A 7 -20.44 3.88 0.79
N LEU A 8 -19.67 4.65 1.58
CA LEU A 8 -18.79 4.12 2.62
C LEU A 8 -19.32 4.51 4.01
N SER A 9 -19.12 3.62 4.99
CA SER A 9 -19.31 3.95 6.40
C SER A 9 -18.30 5.02 6.86
N GLU A 10 -18.67 5.80 7.89
CA GLU A 10 -17.79 6.83 8.47
C GLU A 10 -16.47 6.25 8.99
N GLU A 11 -16.51 5.07 9.62
CA GLU A 11 -15.32 4.37 10.10
C GLU A 11 -14.36 4.01 8.95
N LEU A 12 -14.88 3.40 7.89
CA LEU A 12 -14.10 3.02 6.71
C LEU A 12 -13.52 4.25 6.01
N PHE A 13 -14.33 5.29 5.86
CA PHE A 13 -13.90 6.56 5.27
C PHE A 13 -12.78 7.21 6.08
N SER A 14 -12.87 7.21 7.42
CA SER A 14 -11.86 7.84 8.28
C SER A 14 -10.46 7.23 8.10
N VAL A 15 -10.38 5.92 7.85
CA VAL A 15 -9.12 5.19 7.63
C VAL A 15 -8.56 5.47 6.23
N LEU A 16 -9.45 5.57 5.24
CA LEU A 16 -9.08 5.78 3.83
C LEU A 16 -8.78 7.25 3.50
N GLN A 17 -9.37 8.18 4.25
CA GLN A 17 -9.32 9.63 4.01
C GLN A 17 -7.90 10.18 3.79
N PRO A 18 -6.88 9.86 4.62
CA PRO A 18 -5.52 10.39 4.43
C PRO A 18 -4.97 10.04 3.04
N VAL A 19 -5.16 8.80 2.61
CA VAL A 19 -4.71 8.28 1.31
C VAL A 19 -5.47 8.96 0.18
N LEU A 20 -6.79 9.15 0.32
CA LEU A 20 -7.62 9.85 -0.68
C LEU A 20 -7.20 11.31 -0.87
N VAL A 21 -6.84 11.99 0.22
CA VAL A 21 -6.39 13.39 0.16
C VAL A 21 -5.06 13.47 -0.58
N VAL A 22 -4.06 12.69 -0.18
CA VAL A 22 -2.73 12.68 -0.82
C VAL A 22 -2.82 12.30 -2.29
N SER A 23 -3.54 11.23 -2.61
CA SER A 23 -3.71 10.76 -3.98
C SER A 23 -4.49 11.74 -4.86
N ARG A 24 -5.37 12.57 -4.30
CA ARG A 24 -6.03 13.66 -5.04
C ARG A 24 -5.04 14.77 -5.37
N TRP A 25 -4.24 15.21 -4.40
CA TRP A 25 -3.24 16.27 -4.58
C TRP A 25 -2.21 15.89 -5.65
N LEU A 26 -1.79 14.63 -5.68
CA LEU A 26 -0.82 14.13 -6.65
C LEU A 26 -1.46 13.70 -7.99
N GLY A 27 -2.78 13.92 -8.17
CA GLY A 27 -3.47 13.57 -9.41
C GLY A 27 -3.46 12.08 -9.71
N ILE A 28 -3.50 11.22 -8.69
CA ILE A 28 -3.46 9.75 -8.83
C ILE A 28 -4.86 9.15 -8.75
N PHE A 29 -5.72 9.70 -7.88
CA PHE A 29 -7.04 9.15 -7.61
C PHE A 29 -8.11 10.24 -7.76
N PRO A 30 -8.76 10.35 -8.93
CA PRO A 30 -9.68 11.44 -9.27
C PRO A 30 -11.08 11.27 -8.65
N VAL A 31 -11.12 11.26 -7.32
CA VAL A 31 -12.32 10.89 -6.56
C VAL A 31 -12.74 12.06 -5.68
N SER A 32 -13.99 12.47 -5.87
CA SER A 32 -14.66 13.42 -4.98
C SER A 32 -15.45 12.65 -3.94
N TYR A 33 -15.60 13.23 -2.75
CA TYR A 33 -16.42 12.68 -1.69
C TYR A 33 -17.31 13.75 -1.10
N LYS A 34 -18.53 13.38 -0.71
CA LYS A 34 -19.47 14.23 0.03
C LYS A 34 -20.01 13.48 1.24
N ARG A 35 -20.15 14.17 2.37
CA ARG A 35 -20.81 13.61 3.57
C ARG A 35 -22.32 13.59 3.34
N PHE A 36 -22.96 12.48 3.70
CA PHE A 36 -24.39 12.28 3.64
C PHE A 36 -24.84 11.60 4.94
N GLY A 37 -25.12 12.41 5.97
CA GLY A 37 -25.37 11.92 7.33
C GLY A 37 -24.16 11.19 7.91
N ASN A 38 -24.36 9.91 8.27
CA ASN A 38 -23.34 9.01 8.83
C ASN A 38 -22.57 8.22 7.75
N PHE A 39 -22.80 8.53 6.47
CA PHE A 39 -22.15 7.87 5.34
C PHE A 39 -21.42 8.88 4.47
N TYR A 40 -20.44 8.39 3.72
CA TYR A 40 -19.70 9.18 2.72
C TYR A 40 -19.98 8.63 1.32
N LYS A 41 -20.43 9.50 0.43
CA LYS A 41 -20.62 9.18 -0.99
C LYS A 41 -19.36 9.55 -1.76
N LEU A 42 -18.68 8.55 -2.30
CA LEU A 42 -17.55 8.71 -3.21
C LEU A 42 -18.04 8.65 -4.65
N ARG A 43 -17.64 9.64 -5.44
CA ARG A 43 -17.98 9.77 -6.85
C ARG A 43 -16.75 10.09 -7.68
N TRP A 44 -16.65 9.45 -8.85
CA TRP A 44 -15.66 9.83 -9.85
C TRP A 44 -15.84 11.29 -10.27
N SER A 45 -14.78 12.07 -10.25
CA SER A 45 -14.78 13.46 -10.69
C SER A 45 -14.06 13.59 -12.02
N THR A 46 -14.79 13.95 -13.08
CA THR A 46 -14.21 14.20 -14.40
C THR A 46 -13.16 15.32 -14.36
N TRP A 47 -13.38 16.35 -13.54
CA TRP A 47 -12.43 17.45 -13.37
C TRP A 47 -11.09 16.98 -12.77
N TYR A 48 -11.13 16.16 -11.71
CA TYR A 48 -9.91 15.61 -11.15
C TYR A 48 -9.24 14.60 -12.10
N ALA A 49 -10.02 13.91 -12.93
CA ALA A 49 -9.47 13.03 -13.95
C ALA A 49 -8.71 13.83 -15.00
N ILE A 50 -9.31 14.90 -15.55
CA ILE A 50 -8.64 15.79 -16.51
C ILE A 50 -7.36 16.36 -15.91
N TYR A 51 -7.42 16.84 -14.65
CA TYR A 51 -6.25 17.29 -13.92
C TYR A 51 -5.15 16.22 -13.82
N SER A 52 -5.51 14.98 -13.45
CA SER A 52 -4.59 13.84 -13.37
C SER A 52 -3.88 13.57 -14.70
N TYR A 53 -4.64 13.58 -15.81
CA TYR A 53 -4.10 13.37 -17.15
C TYR A 53 -3.12 14.51 -17.53
N ILE A 54 -3.53 15.76 -17.36
CA ILE A 54 -2.70 16.93 -17.71
C ILE A 54 -1.42 16.99 -16.86
N LEU A 55 -1.54 16.82 -15.55
CA LEU A 55 -0.39 16.86 -14.63
C LEU A 55 0.63 15.79 -15.00
N SER A 56 0.18 14.55 -15.18
CA SER A 56 1.11 13.45 -15.41
C SER A 56 1.69 13.46 -16.83
N LEU A 57 0.91 13.87 -17.84
CA LEU A 57 1.38 14.02 -19.22
C LEU A 57 2.41 15.16 -19.32
N SER A 58 2.13 16.31 -18.70
CA SER A 58 3.07 17.44 -18.69
C SER A 58 4.40 17.07 -18.00
N LEU A 59 4.35 16.45 -16.82
CA LEU A 59 5.56 15.96 -16.13
C LEU A 59 6.35 14.96 -17.00
N THR A 60 5.66 14.05 -17.68
CA THR A 60 6.29 13.06 -18.55
C THR A 60 6.97 13.72 -19.76
N ILE A 61 6.25 14.59 -20.48
CA ILE A 61 6.78 15.29 -21.65
C ILE A 61 7.98 16.15 -21.24
N THR A 62 7.87 16.93 -20.17
CA THR A 62 8.99 17.78 -19.71
C THR A 62 10.20 16.94 -19.30
N THR A 63 9.99 15.82 -18.61
CA THR A 63 11.08 14.90 -18.24
C THR A 63 11.76 14.31 -19.49
N LEU A 64 10.97 13.91 -20.49
CA LEU A 64 11.48 13.30 -21.72
C LEU A 64 12.23 14.32 -22.60
N VAL A 65 11.71 15.55 -22.71
CA VAL A 65 12.41 16.67 -23.38
C VAL A 65 13.72 17.01 -22.67
N ASN A 66 13.70 17.15 -21.33
CA ASN A 66 14.92 17.42 -20.56
C ASN A 66 15.96 16.30 -20.69
N LEU A 67 15.51 15.04 -20.74
CA LEU A 67 16.39 13.89 -20.98
C LEU A 67 17.02 13.97 -22.36
N ILE A 68 16.25 14.23 -23.42
CA ILE A 68 16.78 14.37 -24.79
C ILE A 68 17.83 15.50 -24.85
N ILE A 69 17.52 16.66 -24.27
CA ILE A 69 18.44 17.80 -24.23
C ILE A 69 19.75 17.43 -23.50
N ASP A 70 19.68 16.70 -22.38
CA ASP A 70 20.88 16.25 -21.66
C ASP A 70 21.68 15.20 -22.45
N LEU A 71 20.99 14.36 -23.24
CA LEU A 71 21.61 13.37 -24.12
C LEU A 71 22.33 14.01 -25.32
N GLU A 72 21.78 15.08 -25.88
CA GLU A 72 22.37 15.82 -27.02
C GLU A 72 23.63 16.60 -26.64
N LYS A 73 23.73 17.06 -25.39
CA LYS A 73 24.92 17.79 -24.87
C LYS A 73 26.20 16.96 -24.92
N GLY A 74 26.11 15.63 -25.06
CA GLY A 74 27.24 14.72 -25.14
C GLY A 74 27.94 14.50 -23.79
N GLU A 75 28.88 13.55 -23.77
CA GLU A 75 29.50 13.03 -22.53
C GLU A 75 30.25 14.11 -21.72
N LYS A 76 30.88 15.08 -22.39
CA LYS A 76 31.66 16.13 -21.70
C LYS A 76 30.79 17.21 -21.04
N ARG A 77 29.56 17.43 -21.53
CA ARG A 77 28.67 18.49 -21.02
C ARG A 77 27.43 17.97 -20.28
N SER A 78 27.13 16.67 -20.34
CA SER A 78 26.05 16.10 -19.53
C SER A 78 26.31 16.32 -18.03
N ILE A 79 25.24 16.63 -17.32
CA ILE A 79 25.29 17.00 -15.91
C ILE A 79 25.39 15.75 -15.02
N ARG A 80 24.67 14.68 -15.37
CA ARG A 80 24.59 13.43 -14.59
C ARG A 80 25.31 12.25 -15.25
N MET A 81 25.64 12.33 -16.54
CA MET A 81 26.04 11.18 -17.35
C MET A 81 27.40 11.36 -18.07
N PRO A 82 28.52 11.48 -17.35
CA PRO A 82 29.84 11.63 -17.96
C PRO A 82 30.33 10.36 -18.65
N ASN A 83 29.92 9.18 -18.17
CA ASN A 83 30.33 7.88 -18.68
C ASN A 83 29.19 7.17 -19.40
N ARG A 84 29.50 6.45 -20.49
CA ARG A 84 28.52 5.67 -21.27
C ARG A 84 27.70 4.68 -20.43
N LYS A 85 28.33 4.02 -19.45
CA LYS A 85 27.64 3.08 -18.52
C LYS A 85 26.61 3.82 -17.66
N THR A 86 27.01 4.89 -16.99
CA THR A 86 26.13 5.72 -16.15
C THR A 86 24.99 6.33 -16.97
N ARG A 87 25.28 6.74 -18.21
CA ARG A 87 24.28 7.23 -19.17
C ARG A 87 23.20 6.21 -19.43
N PHE A 88 23.60 4.97 -19.76
CA PHE A 88 22.65 3.89 -20.03
C PHE A 88 21.77 3.59 -18.81
N VAL A 89 22.37 3.41 -17.62
CA VAL A 89 21.65 3.12 -16.39
C VAL A 89 20.65 4.23 -16.05
N THR A 90 21.06 5.51 -16.17
CA THR A 90 20.18 6.64 -15.87
C THR A 90 19.04 6.77 -16.87
N CYS A 91 19.29 6.55 -18.16
CA CYS A 91 18.24 6.56 -19.17
C CYS A 91 17.21 5.45 -18.93
N VAL A 92 17.67 4.25 -18.58
CA VAL A 92 16.79 3.11 -18.29
C VAL A 92 15.93 3.40 -17.07
N ASP A 93 16.53 3.88 -15.98
CA ASP A 93 15.81 4.26 -14.75
C ASP A 93 14.72 5.31 -15.01
N ILE A 94 15.07 6.42 -15.68
CA ILE A 94 14.11 7.47 -16.05
C ILE A 94 13.00 6.91 -16.95
N SER A 95 13.35 6.06 -17.90
CA SER A 95 12.39 5.44 -18.82
C SER A 95 11.40 4.55 -18.06
N ILE A 96 11.86 3.73 -17.12
CA ILE A 96 11.00 2.87 -16.29
C ILE A 96 9.99 3.72 -15.51
N VAL A 97 10.44 4.80 -14.88
CA VAL A 97 9.54 5.71 -14.14
C VAL A 97 8.48 6.31 -15.07
N ILE A 98 8.88 6.76 -16.27
CA ILE A 98 7.95 7.26 -17.30
C ILE A 98 6.93 6.18 -17.70
N PHE A 99 7.39 4.96 -17.98
CA PHE A 99 6.52 3.85 -18.36
C PHE A 99 5.50 3.52 -17.28
N ILE A 100 5.92 3.43 -16.01
CA ILE A 100 5.03 3.16 -14.87
C ILE A 100 3.99 4.28 -14.74
N VAL A 101 4.38 5.54 -14.88
CA VAL A 101 3.46 6.66 -14.76
C VAL A 101 2.45 6.67 -15.90
N MET A 102 2.90 6.54 -17.15
CA MET A 102 2.07 6.49 -18.35
C MET A 102 1.10 5.31 -18.32
N PHE A 103 1.59 4.11 -18.00
CA PHE A 103 0.76 2.92 -17.84
C PHE A 103 -0.26 3.10 -16.72
N GLY A 104 0.14 3.73 -15.60
CA GLY A 104 -0.76 4.02 -14.48
C GLY A 104 -1.93 4.92 -14.88
N ILE A 105 -1.69 5.92 -15.73
CA ILE A 105 -2.73 6.84 -16.22
C ILE A 105 -3.63 6.15 -17.25
N ALA A 106 -3.05 5.41 -18.19
CA ALA A 106 -3.80 4.68 -19.21
C ALA A 106 -4.75 3.63 -18.58
N THR A 107 -4.30 2.98 -17.50
CA THR A 107 -5.07 1.95 -16.78
C THR A 107 -6.00 2.51 -15.69
N LEU A 108 -5.96 3.82 -15.42
CA LEU A 108 -6.73 4.47 -14.37
C LEU A 108 -8.24 4.12 -14.36
N PRO A 109 -9.00 4.22 -15.48
CA PRO A 109 -10.43 3.90 -15.47
C PRO A 109 -10.72 2.41 -15.18
N LEU A 110 -9.83 1.51 -15.59
CA LEU A 110 -9.98 0.08 -15.33
C LEU A 110 -9.68 -0.25 -13.87
N LYS A 111 -8.59 0.32 -13.32
CA LYS A 111 -8.17 0.13 -11.93
C LYS A 111 -9.22 0.65 -10.97
N ILE A 112 -9.82 1.81 -11.25
CA ILE A 112 -10.83 2.39 -10.37
C ILE A 112 -12.10 1.55 -10.31
N LYS A 113 -12.54 0.92 -11.41
CA LYS A 113 -13.65 -0.06 -11.34
C LYS A 113 -13.34 -1.22 -10.40
N LYS A 114 -12.11 -1.75 -10.46
CA LYS A 114 -11.66 -2.83 -9.57
C LYS A 114 -11.64 -2.36 -8.11
N ILE A 115 -11.07 -1.19 -7.84
CA ILE A 115 -11.01 -0.60 -6.50
C ILE A 115 -12.43 -0.37 -5.96
N TRP A 116 -13.35 0.13 -6.77
CA TRP A 116 -14.77 0.29 -6.39
C TRP A 116 -15.40 -1.03 -5.98
N LYS A 117 -15.20 -2.08 -6.79
CA LYS A 117 -15.71 -3.42 -6.49
C LYS A 117 -15.13 -3.95 -5.17
N THR A 118 -13.82 -3.80 -4.95
CA THR A 118 -13.16 -4.19 -3.71
C THR A 118 -13.70 -3.41 -2.51
N MET A 119 -13.87 -2.08 -2.63
CA MET A 119 -14.42 -1.25 -1.56
C MET A 119 -15.88 -1.59 -1.23
N ASN A 120 -16.69 -1.94 -2.23
CA ASN A 120 -18.05 -2.44 -1.99
C ASN A 120 -18.04 -3.73 -1.16
N PHE A 121 -17.19 -4.71 -1.52
CA PHE A 121 -17.08 -5.94 -0.72
C PHE A 121 -16.61 -5.68 0.71
N LEU A 122 -15.66 -4.75 0.88
CA LEU A 122 -15.19 -4.34 2.20
C LEU A 122 -16.32 -3.68 3.00
N ASN A 123 -17.12 -2.82 2.37
CA ASN A 123 -18.24 -2.16 3.03
C ASN A 123 -19.36 -3.14 3.42
N GLU A 124 -19.65 -4.15 2.60
CA GLU A 124 -20.57 -5.24 2.99
C GLU A 124 -20.02 -6.07 4.16
N THR A 125 -18.70 -6.30 4.19
CA THR A 125 -18.05 -6.99 5.31
C THR A 125 -18.18 -6.18 6.61
N ASP A 126 -18.14 -4.85 6.54
CA ASP A 126 -18.25 -3.96 7.70
C ASP A 126 -19.63 -3.99 8.36
N LYS A 127 -20.68 -4.31 7.60
CA LYS A 127 -22.02 -4.52 8.16
C LYS A 127 -22.06 -5.74 9.10
N ILE A 128 -21.20 -6.73 8.87
CA ILE A 128 -21.10 -7.96 9.67
C ILE A 128 -20.02 -7.81 10.75
N LEU A 129 -18.92 -7.14 10.42
CA LEU A 129 -17.73 -7.00 11.25
C LEU A 129 -17.46 -5.52 11.53
N LEU A 130 -18.10 -4.98 12.56
CA LEU A 130 -17.85 -3.61 13.03
C LEU A 130 -16.36 -3.44 13.36
N LEU A 131 -15.74 -2.41 12.78
CA LEU A 131 -14.31 -2.21 12.85
C LEU A 131 -13.94 -1.51 14.15
N LYS A 132 -13.70 -2.28 15.20
CA LYS A 132 -13.23 -1.73 16.48
C LYS A 132 -11.84 -1.08 16.28
N ASN A 133 -11.70 0.20 16.66
CA ASN A 133 -10.48 1.02 16.61
C ASN A 133 -10.10 1.65 15.26
N SER A 134 -11.07 2.17 14.49
CA SER A 134 -10.84 2.96 13.27
C SER A 134 -9.79 4.09 13.45
N ASP A 135 -9.82 4.79 14.58
CA ASP A 135 -8.87 5.88 14.88
C ASP A 135 -7.41 5.42 14.94
N ARG A 136 -7.15 4.23 15.50
CA ARG A 136 -5.79 3.69 15.58
C ARG A 136 -5.25 3.41 14.18
N PHE A 137 -6.08 2.85 13.31
CA PHE A 137 -5.71 2.58 11.93
C PHE A 137 -5.52 3.85 11.12
N ARG A 138 -6.36 4.86 11.33
CA ARG A 138 -6.20 6.18 10.72
C ARG A 138 -4.86 6.82 11.12
N LYS A 139 -4.52 6.83 12.41
CA LYS A 139 -3.23 7.35 12.88
C LYS A 139 -2.06 6.57 12.27
N SER A 140 -2.12 5.24 12.28
CA SER A 140 -1.11 4.38 11.67
C SER A 140 -0.93 4.68 10.17
N SER A 141 -2.03 4.90 9.45
CA SER A 141 -2.04 5.26 8.04
C SER A 141 -1.35 6.61 7.80
N ILE A 142 -1.68 7.62 8.61
CA ILE A 142 -1.04 8.95 8.54
C ILE A 142 0.46 8.85 8.83
N TYR A 143 0.85 8.16 9.92
CA TYR A 143 2.27 7.99 10.26
C TYR A 143 3.04 7.28 9.15
N PHE A 144 2.46 6.24 8.55
CA PHE A 144 3.07 5.53 7.43
C PHE A 144 3.30 6.45 6.22
N ILE A 145 2.27 7.20 5.80
CA ILE A 145 2.38 8.15 4.69
C ILE A 145 3.45 9.20 4.97
N VAL A 146 3.41 9.83 6.16
CA VAL A 146 4.37 10.87 6.54
C VAL A 146 5.79 10.30 6.58
N LEU A 147 5.98 9.11 7.13
CA LEU A 147 7.27 8.44 7.19
C LEU A 147 7.83 8.18 5.78
N VAL A 148 7.03 7.60 4.88
CA VAL A 148 7.46 7.29 3.51
C VAL A 148 7.86 8.58 2.78
N PHE A 149 7.03 9.62 2.81
CA PHE A 149 7.38 10.89 2.17
C PHE A 149 8.59 11.58 2.82
N ALA A 150 8.73 11.53 4.14
CA ALA A 150 9.88 12.10 4.83
C ALA A 150 11.18 11.40 4.41
N LEU A 151 11.18 10.07 4.36
CA LEU A 151 12.33 9.28 3.91
C LEU A 151 12.67 9.59 2.44
N THR A 152 11.67 9.65 1.57
CA THR A 152 11.88 10.04 0.16
C THR A 152 12.45 11.44 0.04
N LEU A 153 11.95 12.40 0.82
CA LEU A 153 12.47 13.77 0.82
C LEU A 153 13.93 13.81 1.28
N ILE A 154 14.29 13.05 2.32
CA ILE A 154 15.68 12.94 2.79
C ILE A 154 16.57 12.37 1.69
N ILE A 155 16.13 11.31 1.00
CA ILE A 155 16.87 10.71 -0.11
C ILE A 155 17.06 11.72 -1.25
N PHE A 156 16.03 12.51 -1.59
CA PHE A 156 16.12 13.53 -2.63
C PHE A 156 17.04 14.68 -2.24
N ILE A 157 16.96 15.16 -1.01
CA ILE A 157 17.86 16.19 -0.49
C ILE A 157 19.30 15.68 -0.56
N TYR A 158 19.54 14.42 -0.20
CA TYR A 158 20.85 13.81 -0.28
C TYR A 158 21.33 13.69 -1.74
N ASP A 159 20.52 13.17 -2.66
CA ASP A 159 20.88 13.05 -4.09
C ASP A 159 21.21 14.43 -4.65
N VAL A 160 20.33 15.43 -4.47
CA VAL A 160 20.55 16.80 -4.94
C VAL A 160 21.81 17.39 -4.31
N SER A 161 22.01 17.25 -2.99
CA SER A 161 23.19 17.79 -2.32
C SER A 161 24.49 17.16 -2.83
N SER A 162 24.48 15.84 -3.06
CA SER A 162 25.64 15.13 -3.61
C SER A 162 25.99 15.64 -5.02
N TRP A 163 24.98 15.84 -5.88
CA TRP A 163 25.18 16.38 -7.22
C TRP A 163 25.61 17.85 -7.20
N LEU A 164 25.12 18.67 -6.27
CA LEU A 164 25.57 20.05 -6.12
C LEU A 164 27.07 20.15 -5.79
N VAL A 165 27.59 19.26 -4.93
CA VAL A 165 29.02 19.19 -4.63
C VAL A 165 29.82 18.82 -5.87
N VAL A 166 29.40 17.78 -6.60
CA VAL A 166 30.05 17.34 -7.85
C VAL A 166 30.03 18.44 -8.91
N LEU A 167 28.92 19.16 -9.06
CA LEU A 167 28.79 20.24 -10.04
C LEU A 167 29.67 21.43 -9.72
N ARG A 168 29.85 21.75 -8.44
CA ARG A 168 30.79 22.79 -7.99
C ARG A 168 32.23 22.43 -8.35
N GLN A 169 32.60 21.15 -8.23
CA GLN A 169 33.94 20.68 -8.63
C GLN A 169 34.16 20.73 -10.16
N GLN A 170 33.08 20.57 -10.94
CA GLN A 170 33.13 20.61 -12.40
C GLN A 170 32.89 22.01 -13.00
N SER A 171 32.76 23.06 -12.17
CA SER A 171 32.43 24.43 -12.58
C SER A 171 31.17 24.53 -13.46
N LYS A 172 30.18 23.65 -13.21
CA LYS A 172 28.88 23.63 -13.90
C LYS A 172 27.81 24.38 -13.10
N ASN A 173 26.80 24.91 -13.79
CA ASN A 173 25.74 25.69 -13.14
C ASN A 173 24.73 24.76 -12.40
N PRO A 174 24.59 24.87 -11.07
CA PRO A 174 23.66 24.03 -10.30
C PRO A 174 22.19 24.28 -10.64
N LEU A 175 21.84 25.48 -11.10
CA LEU A 175 20.45 25.83 -11.44
C LEU A 175 19.96 25.05 -12.66
N GLU A 176 20.87 24.78 -13.60
CA GLU A 176 20.56 24.01 -14.81
C GLU A 176 20.23 22.56 -14.48
N TYR A 177 20.96 21.97 -13.52
CA TYR A 177 20.64 20.64 -12.98
C TYR A 177 19.26 20.60 -12.34
N LEU A 178 18.98 21.52 -11.43
CA LEU A 178 17.68 21.56 -10.76
C LEU A 178 16.55 21.71 -11.77
N ARG A 179 16.69 22.62 -12.76
CA ARG A 179 15.69 22.81 -13.80
C ARG A 179 15.46 21.54 -14.65
N ALA A 180 16.53 20.82 -14.99
CA ALA A 180 16.43 19.62 -15.81
C ALA A 180 15.80 18.44 -15.07
N TYR A 181 16.18 18.23 -13.80
CA TYR A 181 15.82 17.04 -13.03
C TYR A 181 14.64 17.25 -12.06
N PHE A 182 14.18 18.48 -11.82
CA PHE A 182 13.03 18.75 -10.94
C PHE A 182 11.77 18.00 -11.37
N CYS A 183 11.44 18.00 -12.66
CA CYS A 183 10.28 17.28 -13.17
C CYS A 183 10.42 15.76 -12.98
N PHE A 184 11.63 15.21 -13.07
CA PHE A 184 11.89 13.81 -12.80
C PHE A 184 11.61 13.45 -11.33
N TYR A 185 12.07 14.28 -10.37
CA TYR A 185 11.76 14.06 -8.95
C TYR A 185 10.25 14.15 -8.66
N CYS A 186 9.55 15.11 -9.28
CA CYS A 186 8.09 15.19 -9.18
C CYS A 186 7.40 13.94 -9.75
N LEU A 187 7.89 13.42 -10.88
CA LEU A 187 7.37 12.20 -11.50
C LEU A 187 7.58 10.99 -10.58
N TYR A 188 8.74 10.92 -9.91
CA TYR A 188 9.05 9.88 -8.94
C TYR A 188 8.13 9.94 -7.71
N ILE A 189 7.80 11.14 -7.21
CA ILE A 189 6.81 11.33 -6.13
C ILE A 189 5.42 10.79 -6.55
N VAL A 190 5.01 11.05 -7.79
CA VAL A 190 3.73 10.53 -8.33
C VAL A 190 3.76 9.00 -8.43
N MET A 191 4.87 8.43 -8.87
CA MET A 191 5.08 6.98 -8.93
C MET A 191 5.01 6.35 -7.52
N LEU A 192 5.75 6.90 -6.56
CA LEU A 192 5.76 6.43 -5.16
C LEU A 192 4.36 6.51 -4.53
N ALA A 193 3.62 7.58 -4.77
CA ALA A 193 2.28 7.71 -4.23
C ALA A 193 1.27 6.73 -4.86
N LYS A 194 1.50 6.26 -6.10
CA LYS A 194 0.71 5.17 -6.69
C LYS A 194 0.97 3.85 -5.96
N GLU A 195 2.23 3.56 -5.66
CA GLU A 195 2.61 2.37 -4.89
C GLU A 195 2.06 2.43 -3.46
N MET A 196 2.12 3.60 -2.81
CA MET A 196 1.51 3.80 -1.49
C MET A 196 0.00 3.52 -1.50
N LEU A 197 -0.73 3.98 -2.51
CA LEU A 197 -2.17 3.67 -2.63
C LEU A 197 -2.41 2.16 -2.65
N TYR A 198 -1.58 1.42 -3.39
CA TYR A 198 -1.66 -0.04 -3.45
C TYR A 198 -1.34 -0.69 -2.09
N TRP A 199 -0.27 -0.29 -1.42
CA TRP A 199 0.09 -0.78 -0.08
C TRP A 199 -1.02 -0.52 0.94
N HIS A 200 -1.65 0.65 0.90
CA HIS A 200 -2.78 0.96 1.79
C HIS A 200 -3.98 0.06 1.55
N ILE A 201 -4.30 -0.26 0.29
CA ILE A 201 -5.39 -1.19 -0.03
C ILE A 201 -5.07 -2.59 0.51
N ILE A 202 -3.85 -3.09 0.31
CA ILE A 202 -3.41 -4.39 0.84
C ILE A 202 -3.47 -4.40 2.37
N PHE A 203 -2.90 -3.38 3.00
CA PHE A 203 -2.90 -3.24 4.45
C PHE A 203 -4.32 -3.27 5.01
N PHE A 204 -5.24 -2.58 4.34
CA PHE A 204 -6.64 -2.57 4.72
C PHE A 204 -7.29 -3.96 4.59
N ILE A 205 -7.05 -4.67 3.49
CA ILE A 205 -7.53 -6.05 3.30
C ILE A 205 -6.97 -6.97 4.40
N LYS A 206 -5.68 -6.87 4.72
CA LYS A 206 -5.04 -7.66 5.79
C LYS A 206 -5.69 -7.42 7.15
N ILE A 207 -5.99 -6.16 7.50
CA ILE A 207 -6.69 -5.83 8.75
C ILE A 207 -8.05 -6.53 8.81
N LYS A 208 -8.81 -6.49 7.72
CA LYS A 208 -10.16 -7.10 7.68
C LYS A 208 -10.08 -8.62 7.80
N ILE A 209 -9.16 -9.28 7.09
CA ILE A 209 -8.95 -10.73 7.20
C ILE A 209 -8.54 -11.12 8.62
N SER A 210 -7.63 -10.36 9.24
CA SER A 210 -7.21 -10.60 10.62
C SER A 210 -8.36 -10.46 11.62
N THR A 211 -9.20 -9.43 11.42
CA THR A 211 -10.40 -9.18 12.24
C THR A 211 -11.42 -10.31 12.08
N LEU A 212 -11.67 -10.76 10.85
CA LEU A 212 -12.54 -11.91 10.57
C LEU A 212 -12.03 -13.18 11.26
N ASN A 213 -10.73 -13.47 11.13
CA ASN A 213 -10.10 -14.63 11.77
C ASN A 213 -10.19 -14.57 13.30
N ALA A 214 -10.08 -13.38 13.90
CA ALA A 214 -10.28 -13.21 15.34
C ALA A 214 -11.72 -13.55 15.75
N ARG A 215 -12.73 -13.06 15.02
CA ARG A 215 -14.15 -13.35 15.29
C ARG A 215 -14.49 -14.82 15.10
N LEU A 216 -13.98 -15.48 14.05
CA LEU A 216 -14.18 -16.92 13.85
C LEU A 216 -13.60 -17.75 15.00
N ARG A 217 -12.45 -17.34 15.55
CA ARG A 217 -11.86 -17.99 16.73
C ARG A 217 -12.73 -17.80 17.98
N GLU A 218 -13.32 -16.63 18.18
CA GLU A 218 -14.26 -16.38 19.28
C GLU A 218 -15.49 -17.27 19.16
N LEU A 219 -16.12 -17.34 17.97
CA LEU A 219 -17.29 -18.17 17.72
C LEU A 219 -16.99 -19.66 17.94
N LYS A 220 -15.82 -20.14 17.49
CA LYS A 220 -15.38 -21.53 17.73
C LYS A 220 -15.29 -21.84 19.23
N LYS A 221 -14.74 -20.93 20.04
CA LYS A 221 -14.64 -21.09 21.50
C LYS A 221 -16.02 -21.15 22.17
N VAL A 222 -16.95 -20.28 21.75
CA VAL A 222 -18.33 -20.27 22.28
C VAL A 222 -19.07 -21.56 21.91
N GLY A 223 -18.91 -22.05 20.67
CA GLY A 223 -19.47 -23.33 20.24
C GLY A 223 -18.98 -24.50 21.10
N SER A 224 -17.67 -24.62 21.29
CA SER A 224 -17.08 -25.66 22.15
C SER A 224 -17.52 -25.56 23.61
N TYR A 225 -17.73 -24.36 24.15
CA TYR A 225 -18.25 -24.20 25.52
C TYR A 225 -19.71 -24.67 25.64
N LYS A 226 -20.55 -24.33 24.65
CA LYS A 226 -21.96 -24.74 24.61
C LYS A 226 -22.11 -26.27 24.55
N GLU A 227 -21.25 -26.95 23.80
CA GLU A 227 -21.20 -28.42 23.77
C GLU A 227 -20.80 -29.02 25.13
N ARG A 228 -19.77 -28.46 25.78
CA ARG A 228 -19.37 -28.89 27.14
C ARG A 228 -20.46 -28.67 28.18
N MET A 229 -21.24 -27.59 28.08
CA MET A 229 -22.34 -27.31 28.99
C MET A 229 -23.55 -28.23 28.76
N LYS A 230 -23.91 -28.52 27.50
CA LYS A 230 -24.94 -29.53 27.19
C LYS A 230 -24.57 -30.89 27.75
N PHE A 231 -23.29 -31.25 27.68
CA PHE A 231 -22.80 -32.52 28.21
C PHE A 231 -22.91 -32.62 29.75
N LYS A 232 -22.74 -31.51 30.49
CA LYS A 232 -22.90 -31.48 31.96
C LYS A 232 -24.35 -31.45 32.43
N ALA A 233 -25.28 -30.97 31.60
CA ALA A 233 -26.70 -30.82 31.96
C ALA A 233 -27.53 -32.09 31.74
N ASP A 234 -26.94 -33.16 31.19
CA ASP A 234 -27.58 -34.47 31.06
C ASP A 234 -27.20 -35.36 32.28
N PRO A 235 -28.10 -35.51 33.28
CA PRO A 235 -27.81 -36.28 34.49
C PRO A 235 -27.58 -37.78 34.22
N ASN A 236 -28.08 -38.32 33.10
CA ASN A 236 -27.82 -39.70 32.67
C ASN A 236 -26.56 -39.82 31.77
N GLY A 237 -25.98 -38.70 31.33
CA GLY A 237 -24.80 -38.65 30.47
C GLY A 237 -23.48 -38.95 31.20
N LEU A 238 -23.44 -38.74 32.53
CA LEU A 238 -22.27 -39.00 33.37
C LEU A 238 -21.95 -40.51 33.44
N GLU A 239 -22.96 -41.36 33.55
CA GLU A 239 -22.79 -42.82 33.55
C GLU A 239 -22.26 -43.32 32.19
N ARG A 240 -22.76 -42.76 31.08
CA ARG A 240 -22.34 -43.16 29.73
C ARG A 240 -20.87 -42.84 29.43
N TRP A 241 -20.33 -41.76 30.01
CA TRP A 241 -18.90 -41.43 29.87
C TRP A 241 -17.99 -42.19 30.82
N ALA A 242 -18.48 -42.60 32.01
CA ALA A 242 -17.73 -43.51 32.87
C ALA A 242 -17.45 -44.87 32.17
N TYR A 243 -18.37 -45.32 31.30
CA TYR A 243 -18.16 -46.49 30.46
C TYR A 243 -17.15 -46.27 29.32
N LEU A 244 -17.16 -45.11 28.66
CA LEU A 244 -16.20 -44.81 27.58
C LEU A 244 -14.77 -44.56 28.10
N ASN A 245 -14.62 -43.93 29.27
CA ASN A 245 -13.29 -43.63 29.83
C ASN A 245 -12.62 -44.87 30.47
N LYS A 246 -13.39 -45.89 30.86
CA LYS A 246 -12.85 -47.21 31.26
C LYS A 246 -12.19 -47.97 30.11
N GLY A 247 -12.50 -47.64 28.86
CA GLY A 247 -11.89 -48.26 27.67
C GLY A 247 -10.62 -47.57 27.15
N VAL A 248 -10.32 -46.34 27.57
CA VAL A 248 -9.24 -45.51 26.98
C VAL A 248 -7.95 -45.54 27.81
N HIS A 249 -7.96 -46.07 29.04
CA HIS A 249 -6.76 -46.22 29.87
C HIS A 249 -5.78 -47.33 29.43
N LYS A 250 -5.94 -47.90 28.23
CA LYS A 250 -4.98 -48.87 27.66
C LYS A 250 -4.18 -48.36 26.45
N VAL A 251 -4.05 -47.03 26.31
CA VAL A 251 -3.09 -46.43 25.37
C VAL A 251 -2.33 -45.30 26.05
N ASN A 252 -1.28 -45.68 26.79
CA ASN A 252 -0.12 -44.82 27.04
C ASN A 252 0.55 -44.50 25.67
N GLY A 253 1.19 -43.37 25.42
CA GLY A 253 1.41 -42.20 26.24
C GLY A 253 1.87 -41.07 25.32
N ILE A 254 1.28 -39.88 25.47
CA ILE A 254 1.81 -38.64 24.90
C ILE A 254 1.55 -37.56 25.94
N SER A 255 2.64 -37.04 26.52
CA SER A 255 2.64 -35.95 27.49
C SER A 255 2.25 -34.63 26.81
N PRO A 256 1.29 -33.85 27.34
CA PRO A 256 0.97 -32.53 26.81
C PRO A 256 1.59 -31.44 27.69
N ASP A 257 2.91 -31.33 27.71
CA ASP A 257 3.60 -30.12 28.16
C ASP A 257 3.93 -29.26 26.93
N SER A 258 3.04 -28.34 26.57
CA SER A 258 3.45 -27.10 25.91
C SER A 258 2.36 -26.03 26.08
N VAL A 259 2.64 -25.14 27.02
CA VAL A 259 1.98 -23.86 27.22
C VAL A 259 2.18 -23.03 25.94
N CYS A 260 1.14 -22.92 25.12
CA CYS A 260 1.15 -22.06 23.94
C CYS A 260 0.59 -20.67 24.30
N THR A 261 1.35 -19.92 25.08
CA THR A 261 1.22 -18.47 25.22
C THR A 261 2.02 -17.80 24.12
N THR A 262 1.42 -17.63 22.95
CA THR A 262 1.85 -16.62 21.99
C THR A 262 0.65 -15.76 21.62
N GLY A 263 0.47 -14.70 22.39
CA GLY A 263 -0.24 -13.53 21.92
C GLY A 263 0.54 -13.01 20.71
N ILE A 264 -0.03 -13.18 19.52
CA ILE A 264 0.49 -12.55 18.31
C ILE A 264 0.22 -11.05 18.45
N SER A 265 1.12 -10.35 19.14
CA SER A 265 1.35 -8.93 18.92
C SER A 265 2.02 -8.83 17.56
N LEU A 266 1.21 -8.73 16.50
CA LEU A 266 1.70 -8.33 15.18
C LEU A 266 2.35 -6.96 15.36
N SER A 267 3.67 -6.97 15.45
CA SER A 267 4.47 -5.76 15.49
C SER A 267 4.39 -5.13 14.10
N LEU A 268 4.47 -3.79 14.03
CA LEU A 268 4.49 -3.06 12.76
C LEU A 268 5.61 -3.58 11.82
N GLY A 269 6.66 -4.21 12.38
CA GLY A 269 7.76 -4.82 11.65
C GLY A 269 7.39 -6.06 10.84
N ASP A 270 6.47 -6.91 11.31
CA ASP A 270 6.09 -8.15 10.58
C ASP A 270 5.24 -7.83 9.34
N SER A 271 4.52 -6.70 9.38
CA SER A 271 3.81 -6.16 8.23
C SER A 271 4.77 -5.54 7.19
N PHE A 272 5.91 -5.02 7.65
CA PHE A 272 6.98 -4.47 6.82
C PHE A 272 7.80 -5.59 6.13
N PHE A 273 8.00 -6.73 6.82
CA PHE A 273 8.72 -7.89 6.30
C PHE A 273 7.97 -8.60 5.15
N ILE A 274 6.65 -8.75 5.25
CA ILE A 274 5.85 -9.37 4.16
C ILE A 274 5.64 -8.39 2.99
N ALA A 275 5.65 -7.08 3.24
CA ALA A 275 5.65 -6.08 2.17
C ALA A 275 6.98 -6.07 1.40
N THR A 276 8.09 -6.36 2.08
CA THR A 276 9.41 -6.54 1.44
C THR A 276 9.54 -7.85 0.67
N GLU A 277 8.87 -8.94 1.06
CA GLU A 277 8.80 -10.19 0.27
C GLU A 277 7.98 -10.05 -1.03
N LEU A 278 6.88 -9.28 -1.01
CA LEU A 278 6.10 -8.98 -2.22
C LEU A 278 6.79 -7.93 -3.10
N LEU A 279 7.51 -6.97 -2.49
CA LEU A 279 8.46 -6.14 -3.21
C LEU A 279 9.60 -6.97 -3.77
N GLN A 280 10.07 -8.04 -3.12
CA GLN A 280 11.08 -8.90 -3.72
C GLN A 280 10.59 -9.48 -5.04
N THR A 281 9.30 -9.78 -5.23
CA THR A 281 8.84 -10.33 -6.52
C THR A 281 8.84 -9.29 -7.67
N GLU A 282 8.66 -7.99 -7.38
CA GLU A 282 8.80 -6.91 -8.39
C GLU A 282 10.21 -6.29 -8.44
N VAL A 283 10.94 -6.28 -7.33
CA VAL A 283 12.35 -5.91 -7.22
C VAL A 283 13.22 -7.02 -7.80
N TYR A 284 12.82 -8.29 -7.82
CA TYR A 284 13.51 -9.34 -8.56
C TYR A 284 13.48 -9.04 -10.06
N VAL A 285 12.45 -8.37 -10.59
CA VAL A 285 12.47 -7.89 -11.98
C VAL A 285 13.48 -6.75 -12.18
N VAL A 286 13.76 -5.94 -11.14
CA VAL A 286 14.77 -4.87 -11.18
C VAL A 286 16.19 -5.38 -10.86
N TRP A 287 16.33 -6.40 -10.02
CA TRP A 287 17.59 -7.02 -9.61
C TRP A 287 18.08 -8.06 -10.63
N PHE A 288 17.19 -8.63 -11.46
CA PHE A 288 17.59 -9.46 -12.61
C PHE A 288 18.28 -8.67 -13.73
N PHE A 289 18.23 -7.33 -13.70
CA PHE A 289 18.98 -6.48 -14.63
C PHE A 289 20.31 -5.95 -14.06
N HIS A 290 20.70 -6.39 -12.86
CA HIS A 290 21.94 -5.94 -12.20
C HIS A 290 23.02 -7.02 -11.98
N ASN A 291 22.87 -8.20 -12.62
CA ASN A 291 23.97 -9.15 -12.85
C ASN A 291 24.14 -9.40 -14.34
#